data_AF-A0AAW2CPZ0-F1
#
_entry.id   AF-A0AAW2CPZ0-F1
#
_cell.length_a   1.000
_cell.length_b   1.000
_cell.length_c   1.000
_cell.angle_alpha   90.00
_cell.angle_beta   90.00
_cell.angle_gamma   90.00
#
_symmetry.space_group_name_H-M   'P 1'
#
loop_
_entity.id
_entity.type
_entity.pdbx_description
1 polymer ?
#
loop_
_entity_poly.entity_id
_entity_poly.type
_entity_poly.pdbx_seq_one_letter_code
_entity_poly.pdbx_strand_id
1 'polypeptide(L)'
;MTTTGKGNPPMAKKVSHLMEMFGDMRVDNYYWLRDDSRTNPAVLSYLKEENHYTHSIMSDTKKFEDDLYAEIRGWIKEDDVSAPVRRGAYYYYHRTLEDKEYVQYCR
;
A
#
# COMPACT_ATOMS: atom_id res chain seq x y z
N MET A 1 3.08 19.57 31.09
CA MET A 1 3.30 19.17 29.69
C MET A 1 3.35 17.66 29.68
N THR A 2 2.24 17.01 29.33
CA THR A 2 2.07 15.55 29.41
C THR A 2 2.68 14.89 28.19
N THR A 3 3.77 14.15 28.39
CA THR A 3 4.39 13.32 27.36
C THR A 3 3.49 12.13 27.07
N THR A 4 2.76 12.16 25.96
CA THR A 4 1.94 11.03 25.49
C THR A 4 2.88 9.89 25.08
N GLY A 5 2.89 8.79 25.86
CA GLY A 5 3.67 7.60 25.54
C GLY A 5 3.17 6.94 24.26
N LYS A 6 3.84 7.20 23.15
CA LYS A 6 3.68 6.47 21.89
C LYS A 6 4.08 5.00 22.15
N GLY A 7 3.19 4.06 21.80
CA GLY A 7 3.29 2.64 22.17
C GLY A 7 4.60 1.98 21.71
N ASN A 8 4.95 0.84 22.30
CA ASN A 8 6.14 0.09 21.87
C ASN A 8 5.89 -0.60 20.51
N PRO A 9 6.92 -0.70 19.65
CA PRO A 9 6.80 -1.43 18.38
C PRO A 9 6.53 -2.92 18.66
N PRO A 10 5.73 -3.60 17.82
CA PRO A 10 5.50 -5.03 17.96
C PRO A 10 6.80 -5.79 17.67
N MET A 11 7.05 -6.84 18.45
CA MET A 11 8.27 -7.63 18.32
C MET A 11 7.97 -8.95 17.61
N ALA A 12 8.52 -9.12 16.39
CA ALA A 12 8.44 -10.39 15.69
C ALA A 12 9.11 -11.52 16.50
N LYS A 13 8.44 -12.68 16.57
CA LYS A 13 9.09 -13.90 17.08
C LYS A 13 10.30 -14.26 16.21
N LYS A 14 11.35 -14.76 16.86
CA LYS A 14 12.52 -15.31 16.18
C LYS A 14 12.36 -16.82 16.06
N VAL A 15 12.25 -17.31 14.84
CA VAL A 15 12.18 -18.74 14.51
C VAL A 15 13.34 -19.04 13.57
N SER A 16 14.36 -19.73 14.07
CA SER A 16 15.56 -20.02 13.29
C SER A 16 15.24 -20.89 12.07
N HIS A 17 15.54 -20.37 10.88
CA HIS A 17 15.45 -21.11 9.63
C HIS A 17 16.81 -21.10 8.94
N LEU A 18 17.38 -22.29 8.71
CA LEU A 18 18.66 -22.43 8.03
C LEU A 18 18.44 -22.38 6.52
N MET A 19 19.20 -21.51 5.85
CA MET A 19 19.24 -21.39 4.40
C MET A 19 20.64 -21.72 3.92
N GLU A 20 20.74 -22.69 3.02
CA GLU A 20 22.00 -23.07 2.38
C GLU A 20 22.00 -22.62 0.92
N MET A 21 23.01 -21.86 0.51
CA MET A 21 23.21 -21.45 -0.88
C MET A 21 24.69 -21.42 -1.21
N PHE A 22 25.08 -22.06 -2.32
CA PHE A 22 26.46 -22.09 -2.84
C PHE A 22 27.51 -22.53 -1.79
N GLY A 23 27.13 -23.44 -0.88
CA GLY A 23 28.00 -23.94 0.20
C GLY A 23 28.14 -23.00 1.40
N ASP A 24 27.40 -21.88 1.44
CA ASP A 24 27.30 -21.01 2.61
C ASP A 24 25.96 -21.23 3.34
N MET A 25 26.02 -21.21 4.66
CA MET A 25 24.89 -21.43 5.56
C MET A 25 24.56 -20.14 6.31
N ARG A 26 23.32 -19.66 6.15
CA ARG A 26 22.81 -18.46 6.84
C ARG A 26 21.56 -18.82 7.62
N VAL A 27 21.43 -18.28 8.83
CA VAL A 27 20.22 -18.44 9.65
C VAL A 27 19.37 -17.19 9.53
N ASP A 28 18.17 -17.34 8.98
CA ASP A 28 17.14 -16.30 8.97
C ASP A 28 16.14 -16.58 10.09
N ASN A 29 16.05 -15.67 11.07
CA ASN A 29 15.12 -15.80 12.20
C ASN A 29 13.68 -15.39 11.86
N TYR A 30 13.45 -14.78 10.70
CA TYR A 30 12.18 -14.18 10.31
C TYR A 30 11.61 -14.78 9.02
N TYR A 31 12.22 -15.85 8.51
CA TYR A 31 11.73 -16.56 7.33
C TYR A 31 10.26 -16.99 7.45
N TRP A 32 9.77 -17.24 8.67
CA TRP A 32 8.38 -17.59 8.95
C TRP A 32 7.36 -16.50 8.57
N LEU A 33 7.78 -15.25 8.39
CA LEU A 33 6.91 -14.17 7.88
C LEU A 33 6.57 -14.35 6.40
N ARG A 34 7.36 -15.12 5.66
CA ARG A 34 7.05 -15.47 4.29
C ARG A 34 5.99 -16.57 4.27
N ASP A 35 4.83 -16.23 3.73
CA ASP A 35 3.77 -17.18 3.40
C ASP A 35 3.27 -16.93 1.98
N ASP A 36 3.62 -17.83 1.05
CA ASP A 36 3.25 -17.72 -0.35
C ASP A 36 1.71 -17.83 -0.55
N SER A 37 0.99 -18.46 0.38
CA SER A 37 -0.48 -18.51 0.36
C SER A 37 -1.16 -17.24 0.87
N ARG A 38 -0.44 -16.42 1.65
CA ARG A 38 -0.93 -15.24 2.39
C ARG A 38 -2.15 -15.51 3.30
N THR A 39 -2.23 -16.69 3.90
CA THR A 39 -3.34 -17.07 4.78
C THR A 39 -2.93 -17.37 6.22
N ASN A 40 -1.62 -17.47 6.50
CA ASN A 40 -1.10 -17.84 7.81
C ASN A 40 -1.54 -16.84 8.89
N PRO A 41 -2.36 -17.27 9.87
CA PRO A 41 -2.89 -16.37 10.90
C PRO A 41 -1.81 -15.69 11.75
N ALA A 42 -0.67 -16.34 11.99
CA ALA A 42 0.41 -15.76 12.78
C ALA A 42 1.11 -14.61 12.03
N VAL A 43 1.26 -14.74 10.72
CA VAL A 43 1.83 -13.67 9.87
C VAL A 43 0.84 -12.51 9.81
N LEU A 44 -0.44 -12.79 9.54
CA LEU A 44 -1.49 -11.77 9.47
C LEU A 44 -1.69 -11.03 10.80
N SER A 45 -1.57 -11.71 11.94
CA SER A 45 -1.62 -11.07 13.27
C SER A 45 -0.50 -10.06 13.43
N TYR A 46 0.74 -10.45 13.14
CA TYR A 46 1.88 -9.57 13.25
C TYR A 46 1.77 -8.35 12.33
N LEU A 47 1.32 -8.53 11.08
CA LEU A 47 1.08 -7.41 10.16
C LEU A 47 -0.01 -6.45 10.64
N LYS A 48 -1.06 -6.96 11.30
CA LYS A 48 -2.10 -6.11 11.90
C LYS A 48 -1.56 -5.32 13.10
N GLU A 49 -0.70 -5.92 13.91
CA GLU A 49 -0.02 -5.24 15.02
C GLU A 49 0.87 -4.11 14.51
N GLU A 50 1.62 -4.33 13.43
CA GLU A 50 2.44 -3.30 12.78
C GLU A 50 1.59 -2.16 12.19
N ASN A 51 0.47 -2.48 11.54
CA ASN A 51 -0.47 -1.46 11.05
C ASN A 51 -1.04 -0.62 12.19
N HIS A 52 -1.46 -1.26 13.29
CA HIS A 52 -1.96 -0.56 14.47
C HIS A 52 -0.89 0.35 15.09
N TYR A 53 0.33 -0.15 15.23
CA TYR A 53 1.46 0.65 15.70
C TYR A 53 1.68 1.87 14.80
N THR A 54 1.74 1.68 13.48
CA THR A 54 1.88 2.77 12.50
C THR A 54 0.77 3.81 12.64
N HIS A 55 -0.49 3.38 12.69
CA HIS A 55 -1.63 4.29 12.90
C HIS A 55 -1.53 5.06 14.21
N SER A 56 -1.07 4.42 15.29
CA SER A 56 -0.91 5.09 16.58
C SER A 56 0.19 6.16 16.55
N ILE A 57 1.34 5.88 15.93
CA ILE A 57 2.48 6.80 15.84
C ILE A 57 2.19 7.97 14.90
N MET A 58 1.49 7.71 13.79
CA MET A 58 1.14 8.68 12.75
C MET A 58 -0.18 9.41 13.00
N SER A 59 -0.88 9.10 14.10
CA SER A 59 -2.18 9.73 14.41
C SER A 59 -2.12 11.25 14.42
N ASP A 60 -1.03 11.83 14.93
CA ASP A 60 -0.82 13.28 15.00
C ASP A 60 -0.68 13.94 13.61
N THR A 61 -0.28 13.19 12.58
CA THR A 61 -0.07 13.72 11.22
C THR A 61 -1.31 13.68 10.35
N LYS A 62 -2.43 13.17 10.86
CA LYS A 62 -3.62 12.90 10.04
C LYS A 62 -4.18 14.13 9.34
N LYS A 63 -4.19 15.28 10.03
CA LYS A 63 -4.63 16.54 9.42
C LYS A 63 -3.76 16.94 8.22
N PHE A 64 -2.44 16.83 8.36
CA PHE A 64 -1.51 17.18 7.29
C PHE A 64 -1.62 16.20 6.11
N GLU A 65 -1.84 14.92 6.38
CA GLU A 65 -2.14 13.91 5.36
C GLU A 65 -3.40 14.26 4.56
N ASP A 66 -4.46 14.67 5.25
CA ASP A 66 -5.74 15.04 4.61
C ASP A 66 -5.62 16.32 3.77
N ASP A 67 -4.88 17.33 4.26
CA ASP A 67 -4.60 18.57 3.53
C ASP A 67 -3.81 18.27 2.23
N LEU A 68 -2.76 17.44 2.33
CA LEU A 68 -1.95 17.03 1.18
C LEU A 68 -2.76 16.19 0.18
N TYR A 69 -3.62 15.30 0.67
CA TYR A 69 -4.51 14.51 -0.19
C TYR A 69 -5.46 15.41 -0.98
N ALA A 70 -6.06 16.42 -0.33
CA ALA A 70 -6.95 17.37 -1.00
C ALA A 70 -6.21 18.21 -2.06
N GLU A 71 -4.97 18.63 -1.78
CA GLU A 71 -4.13 19.36 -2.74
C GLU A 71 -3.83 18.51 -3.98
N ILE A 72 -3.34 17.29 -3.80
CA ILE A 72 -3.01 16.38 -4.90
C ILE A 72 -4.25 16.06 -5.74
N ARG A 73 -5.39 15.81 -5.09
CA ARG A 73 -6.66 15.57 -5.80
C ARG A 73 -7.09 16.80 -6.60
N GLY A 74 -6.93 18.01 -6.05
CA GLY A 74 -7.25 19.26 -6.74
C GLY A 74 -6.43 19.51 -8.00
N TRP A 75 -5.27 18.85 -8.18
CA TRP A 75 -4.49 18.91 -9.41
C TRP A 75 -4.94 17.92 -10.48
N ILE A 76 -5.73 16.91 -10.11
CA ILE A 76 -6.21 15.88 -11.02
C ILE A 76 -7.52 16.35 -11.66
N LYS A 77 -7.56 16.32 -12.99
CA LYS A 77 -8.79 16.55 -13.75
C LYS A 77 -9.60 15.25 -13.79
N GLU A 78 -10.65 15.15 -12.98
CA GLU A 78 -11.42 13.90 -12.85
C GLU A 78 -12.23 13.54 -14.11
N ASP A 79 -12.87 14.53 -14.76
CA ASP A 79 -13.48 14.37 -16.09
C ASP A 79 -12.51 14.80 -17.19
N ASP A 80 -11.92 13.84 -17.87
CA ASP A 80 -10.98 14.09 -18.95
C ASP A 80 -11.14 13.12 -20.11
N VAL A 81 -10.74 13.59 -21.29
CA VAL A 81 -10.83 12.85 -22.55
C VAL A 81 -9.45 12.80 -23.19
N SER A 82 -8.99 11.60 -23.49
CA SER A 82 -7.74 11.39 -24.21
C SER A 82 -7.81 11.95 -25.63
N ALA A 83 -6.68 12.38 -26.19
CA ALA A 83 -6.58 12.72 -27.60
C ALA A 83 -7.08 11.56 -28.49
N PRO A 84 -8.09 11.77 -29.36
CA PRO A 84 -8.66 10.69 -30.18
C PRO A 84 -7.65 10.15 -31.20
N VAL A 85 -7.55 8.83 -31.29
CA VAL A 85 -6.69 8.13 -32.25
C VAL A 85 -7.54 7.50 -33.34
N ARG A 86 -7.26 7.85 -34.60
CA ARG A 86 -7.97 7.27 -35.74
C ARG A 86 -7.47 5.84 -36.00
N ARG A 87 -8.39 4.88 -36.01
CA ARG A 87 -8.11 3.48 -36.41
C ARG A 87 -9.24 2.95 -37.30
N GLY A 88 -8.95 2.85 -38.60
CA GLY A 88 -9.95 2.51 -39.61
C GLY A 88 -11.00 3.64 -39.77
N ALA A 89 -12.28 3.28 -39.65
CA ALA A 89 -13.40 4.20 -39.79
C ALA A 89 -13.78 4.95 -38.48
N TYR A 90 -13.15 4.62 -37.35
CA TYR A 90 -13.53 5.13 -36.02
C TYR A 90 -12.39 5.89 -35.34
N TYR A 91 -12.74 6.79 -34.43
CA TYR A 91 -11.82 7.50 -33.55
C TYR A 91 -11.94 6.94 -32.15
N TYR A 92 -10.90 6.26 -31.70
CA TYR A 92 -10.87 5.69 -30.36
C TYR A 92 -10.34 6.72 -29.38
N TYR A 93 -11.02 6.86 -28.27
CA TYR A 93 -10.57 7.66 -27.14
C TYR A 93 -11.02 6.98 -25.86
N HIS A 94 -10.39 7.33 -24.76
CA HIS A 94 -10.84 6.96 -23.45
C HIS A 94 -11.21 8.21 -22.66
N ARG A 95 -12.18 8.07 -21.77
CA ARG A 95 -12.60 9.14 -20.88
C ARG A 95 -12.61 8.67 -19.43
N THR A 96 -12.12 9.50 -18.53
CA THR A 96 -12.42 9.42 -17.10
C THR A 96 -13.67 10.25 -16.86
N LEU A 97 -14.47 9.87 -15.86
CA LEU A 97 -15.62 10.64 -15.43
C LEU A 97 -15.41 10.99 -13.96
N GLU A 98 -15.93 12.13 -13.53
CA GLU A 98 -15.99 12.50 -12.12
C GLU A 98 -16.63 11.36 -11.31
N ASP A 99 -16.07 11.09 -10.13
CA ASP A 99 -16.50 10.01 -9.25
C ASP A 99 -16.49 8.59 -9.86
N LYS A 100 -15.75 8.36 -10.96
CA LYS A 100 -15.54 7.01 -11.53
C LYS A 100 -14.08 6.60 -11.44
N GLU A 101 -13.85 5.49 -10.75
CA GLU A 101 -12.52 4.88 -10.60
C GLU A 101 -11.99 4.28 -11.90
N TYR A 102 -12.88 3.91 -12.83
CA TYR A 102 -12.52 3.22 -14.07
C TYR A 102 -12.78 4.06 -15.31
N VAL A 103 -11.79 4.02 -16.20
CA VAL A 103 -11.80 4.63 -17.52
C VAL A 103 -12.83 3.95 -18.43
N GLN A 104 -13.55 4.74 -19.23
CA GLN A 104 -14.43 4.26 -20.29
C GLN A 104 -13.74 4.31 -21.65
N TYR A 105 -13.80 3.22 -22.41
CA TYR A 105 -13.30 3.14 -23.77
C TYR A 105 -14.42 3.44 -24.77
N CYS A 106 -14.21 4.43 -25.63
CA CYS A 106 -15.18 4.94 -26.60
C CYS A 106 -14.63 4.88 -28.04
N ARG A 107 -15.51 4.96 -29.04
CA ARG A 107 -15.17 4.97 -30.46
C ARG A 107 -16.13 5.83 -31.27
#